data_AF-Q48736-F1
#
_entry.id   AF-Q48736-F1
#
_cell.length_a   1.000
_cell.length_b   1.000
_cell.length_c   1.000
_cell.angle_alpha   90.00
_cell.angle_beta   90.00
_cell.angle_gamma   90.00
#
_symmetry.space_group_name_H-M   'P 1'
#
loop_
_entity.id
_entity.type
_entity.pdbx_description
1 polymer ?
#
loop_
_entity_poly.entity_id
_entity_poly.type
_entity_poly.pdbx_seq_one_letter_code
_entity_poly.pdbx_strand_id
1 'polypeptide(L)'
;HDFENFYGYKVGEYSSIQELNEYAEKLEAISDIDHLKDFLEIYSIDDIIGNKDDLDFVEAENDEDLAQELIEQMGGLEVLSVETLQRYFNFGAYGRDLAIGDYSKTSHGYIRDI
;
A
#
# COMPACT_ATOMS: atom_id res chain seq x y z
N HIS A 1 2.05 -35.59 20.02
CA HIS A 1 1.16 -35.38 18.87
C HIS A 1 1.11 -33.86 18.71
N ASP A 2 1.93 -33.32 17.81
CA ASP A 2 2.09 -31.87 17.70
C ASP A 2 0.98 -31.32 16.82
N PHE A 3 0.05 -30.56 17.41
CA PHE A 3 -0.74 -29.60 16.65
C PHE A 3 0.21 -28.45 16.29
N GLU A 4 0.41 -28.21 15.00
CA GLU A 4 1.21 -27.05 14.55
C GLU A 4 0.58 -25.77 15.11
N ASN A 5 1.36 -25.02 15.89
CA ASN A 5 1.00 -23.69 16.35
C ASN A 5 0.89 -22.79 15.12
N PHE A 6 -0.32 -22.49 14.70
CA PHE A 6 -0.55 -21.58 13.60
C PHE A 6 -0.80 -20.18 14.16
N TYR A 7 -0.06 -19.20 13.63
CA TYR A 7 -0.30 -17.77 13.85
C TYR A 7 -0.46 -17.31 15.31
N GLY A 8 0.34 -17.88 16.21
CA GLY A 8 0.41 -17.45 17.61
C GLY A 8 -0.63 -18.06 18.54
N TYR A 9 -1.58 -18.86 18.04
CA TYR A 9 -2.50 -19.63 18.87
C TYR A 9 -1.89 -20.98 19.27
N LYS A 10 -1.98 -21.31 20.56
CA LYS A 10 -1.53 -22.59 21.10
C LYS A 10 -2.75 -23.43 21.46
N VAL A 11 -3.04 -24.42 20.63
CA VAL A 11 -4.01 -25.47 20.95
C VAL A 11 -3.23 -26.67 21.49
N GLY A 12 -3.62 -27.13 22.68
CA GLY A 12 -2.98 -28.26 23.35
C GLY A 12 -3.96 -29.39 23.63
N GLU A 13 -3.44 -30.53 24.08
CA GLU A 13 -4.24 -31.70 24.47
C GLU A 13 -5.24 -31.40 25.61
N TYR A 14 -5.05 -30.29 26.33
CA TYR A 14 -5.91 -29.81 27.41
C TYR A 14 -6.80 -28.62 27.04
N SER A 15 -6.79 -28.18 25.77
CA SER A 15 -7.68 -27.11 25.32
C SER A 15 -9.14 -27.58 25.42
N SER A 16 -9.99 -26.70 25.97
CA SER A 16 -11.42 -26.93 26.09
C SER A 16 -12.10 -26.86 24.72
N ILE A 17 -13.27 -27.50 24.60
CA ILE A 17 -14.10 -27.43 23.38
C ILE A 17 -14.44 -25.97 23.04
N GLN A 18 -14.63 -25.12 24.05
CA GLN A 18 -14.91 -23.71 23.83
C GLN A 18 -13.71 -23.00 23.18
N GLU A 19 -12.50 -23.17 23.71
CA GLU A 19 -11.28 -22.60 23.12
C GLU A 19 -11.04 -23.11 21.69
N LEU A 20 -11.36 -24.38 21.43
CA LEU A 20 -11.28 -24.97 20.09
C LEU A 20 -12.28 -24.33 19.11
N ASN A 21 -13.51 -24.05 19.56
CA ASN A 21 -14.52 -23.40 18.73
C ASN A 21 -14.15 -21.94 18.45
N GLU A 22 -13.70 -21.20 19.46
CA GLU A 22 -13.23 -19.81 19.30
C GLU A 22 -12.06 -19.75 18.30
N TYR A 23 -11.15 -20.72 18.36
CA TYR A 23 -10.06 -20.84 17.41
C TYR A 23 -10.55 -21.14 15.98
N ALA A 24 -11.51 -22.07 15.84
CA ALA A 24 -12.09 -22.40 14.53
C ALA A 24 -12.81 -21.21 13.89
N GLU A 25 -13.56 -20.43 14.66
CA GLU A 25 -14.24 -19.21 14.20
C GLU A 25 -13.24 -18.17 13.68
N LYS A 26 -12.12 -17.96 14.39
CA LYS A 26 -11.06 -17.03 13.94
C LYS A 26 -10.40 -17.49 12.64
N LEU A 27 -10.15 -18.79 12.49
CA LEU A 27 -9.60 -19.35 11.26
C LEU A 27 -10.55 -19.16 10.08
N GLU A 28 -11.84 -19.40 10.28
CA GLU A 28 -12.86 -19.17 9.26
C GLU A 28 -12.89 -17.70 8.84
N ALA A 29 -12.84 -16.78 9.81
CA ALA A 29 -12.91 -15.33 9.58
C ALA A 29 -11.74 -14.73 8.78
N ILE A 30 -10.58 -15.39 8.77
CA ILE A 30 -9.38 -14.97 8.03
C ILE A 30 -9.07 -15.85 6.82
N SER A 31 -9.86 -16.89 6.57
CA SER A 31 -9.55 -17.91 5.56
C SER A 31 -9.60 -17.41 4.12
N ASP A 32 -10.32 -16.32 3.86
CA ASP A 32 -10.51 -15.67 2.57
C ASP A 32 -9.63 -14.43 2.39
N ILE A 33 -8.79 -14.09 3.37
CA ILE A 33 -7.91 -12.92 3.29
C ILE A 33 -6.68 -13.28 2.43
N ASP A 34 -6.60 -12.65 1.26
CA ASP A 34 -5.40 -12.67 0.44
C ASP A 34 -4.24 -11.99 1.19
N HIS A 35 -2.99 -12.44 0.95
CA HIS A 35 -1.80 -11.92 1.62
C HIS A 35 -1.85 -11.96 3.17
N LEU A 36 -2.64 -12.88 3.76
CA LEU A 36 -2.78 -13.05 5.21
C LEU A 36 -1.44 -13.15 5.96
N LYS A 37 -0.45 -13.83 5.36
CA LYS A 37 0.87 -14.00 5.99
C LYS A 37 1.58 -12.65 6.15
N ASP A 38 1.48 -11.79 5.15
CA ASP A 38 2.09 -10.46 5.14
C ASP A 38 1.42 -9.57 6.20
N PHE A 39 0.09 -9.62 6.32
CA PHE A 39 -0.62 -8.93 7.39
C PHE A 39 -0.20 -9.39 8.79
N LEU A 40 0.04 -10.70 8.97
CA LEU A 40 0.46 -11.28 10.25
C LEU A 40 1.90 -10.95 10.65
N GLU A 41 2.72 -10.41 9.76
CA GLU A 41 4.03 -9.87 10.14
C GLU A 41 3.91 -8.58 10.96
N ILE A 42 2.78 -7.87 10.83
CA ILE A 42 2.55 -6.54 11.43
C ILE A 42 1.43 -6.57 12.48
N TYR A 43 0.36 -7.28 12.22
CA TYR A 43 -0.88 -7.27 13.02
C TYR A 43 -1.16 -8.63 13.66
N SER A 44 -1.87 -8.61 14.79
CA SER A 44 -2.42 -9.84 15.35
C SER A 44 -3.64 -10.32 14.55
N ILE A 45 -4.01 -11.61 14.66
CA ILE A 45 -5.25 -12.14 14.05
C ILE A 45 -6.47 -11.30 14.45
N ASP A 46 -6.55 -10.93 15.74
CA ASP A 46 -7.70 -10.18 16.26
C ASP A 46 -7.78 -8.77 15.64
N ASP A 47 -6.64 -8.12 15.41
CA ASP A 47 -6.59 -6.82 14.72
C ASP A 47 -6.96 -6.95 13.24
N ILE A 48 -6.51 -8.01 12.56
CA ILE A 48 -6.85 -8.27 11.16
C ILE A 48 -8.36 -8.49 11.04
N ILE A 49 -8.96 -9.37 11.86
CA ILE A 49 -10.40 -9.63 11.84
C ILE A 49 -11.19 -8.33 12.09
N GLY A 50 -10.73 -7.50 13.03
CA GLY A 50 -11.41 -6.26 13.39
C GLY A 50 -11.33 -5.16 12.34
N ASN A 51 -10.30 -5.16 11.47
CA ASN A 51 -10.00 -4.06 10.54
C ASN A 51 -9.87 -4.52 9.08
N LYS A 52 -10.24 -5.75 8.73
CA LYS A 52 -9.98 -6.33 7.40
C LYS A 52 -10.50 -5.49 6.22
N ASP A 53 -11.59 -4.77 6.41
CA ASP A 53 -12.19 -3.91 5.36
C ASP A 53 -11.42 -2.58 5.17
N ASP A 54 -10.56 -2.23 6.13
CA ASP A 54 -9.71 -1.02 6.13
C ASP A 54 -8.24 -1.33 5.81
N LEU A 55 -7.89 -2.61 5.65
CA LEU A 55 -6.56 -3.08 5.32
C LEU A 55 -6.50 -3.46 3.84
N ASP A 56 -5.47 -2.95 3.15
CA ASP A 56 -5.19 -3.32 1.77
C ASP A 56 -3.71 -3.69 1.64
N PHE A 57 -3.43 -4.68 0.79
CA PHE A 57 -2.08 -5.10 0.49
C PHE A 57 -1.69 -4.56 -0.88
N VAL A 58 -0.58 -3.83 -0.93
CA VAL A 58 0.00 -3.33 -2.18
C VAL A 58 1.30 -4.07 -2.42
N GLU A 59 1.33 -4.87 -3.49
CA GLU A 59 2.54 -5.56 -3.93
C GLU A 59 3.52 -4.54 -4.50
N ALA A 60 4.66 -4.34 -3.83
CA ALA A 60 5.70 -3.43 -4.26
C ALA A 60 7.08 -3.86 -3.74
N GLU A 61 8.12 -3.79 -4.58
CA GLU A 61 9.47 -4.19 -4.21
C GLU A 61 10.18 -3.18 -3.30
N ASN A 62 9.82 -1.90 -3.41
CA ASN A 62 10.42 -0.79 -2.68
C ASN A 62 9.52 0.47 -2.72
N ASP A 63 9.94 1.56 -2.08
CA ASP A 63 9.17 2.80 -1.96
C ASP A 63 8.84 3.46 -3.32
N GLU A 64 9.69 3.32 -4.34
CA GLU A 64 9.43 3.85 -5.68
C GLU A 64 8.33 3.07 -6.38
N ASP A 65 8.41 1.74 -6.31
CA ASP A 65 7.41 0.82 -6.85
C ASP A 65 6.05 1.01 -6.17
N LEU A 66 6.05 1.15 -4.85
CA LEU A 66 4.84 1.46 -4.07
C LEU A 66 4.17 2.77 -4.54
N ALA A 67 4.97 3.82 -4.77
CA ALA A 67 4.44 5.07 -5.26
C ALA A 67 3.85 4.93 -6.67
N GLN A 68 4.48 4.14 -7.54
CA GLN A 68 3.99 3.89 -8.89
C GLN A 68 2.65 3.14 -8.86
N GLU A 69 2.58 2.01 -8.15
CA GLU A 69 1.36 1.20 -8.02
C GLU A 69 0.18 2.03 -7.50
N LEU A 70 0.39 2.79 -6.42
CA LEU A 70 -0.66 3.65 -5.86
C LEU A 70 -1.11 4.73 -6.84
N ILE A 71 -0.20 5.35 -7.59
CA ILE A 71 -0.54 6.36 -8.59
C ILE A 71 -1.35 5.73 -9.73
N GLU A 72 -0.95 4.56 -10.22
CA GLU A 72 -1.66 3.85 -11.28
C GLU A 72 -3.07 3.44 -10.85
N GLN A 73 -3.23 2.90 -9.64
CA GLN A 73 -4.53 2.56 -9.05
C GLN A 73 -5.46 3.77 -8.93
N MET A 74 -4.92 4.96 -8.63
CA MET A 74 -5.72 6.19 -8.56
C MET A 74 -6.13 6.73 -9.94
N GLY A 75 -5.61 6.18 -11.04
CA GLY A 75 -5.88 6.64 -12.41
C GLY A 75 -4.73 7.42 -13.06
N GLY A 76 -3.52 7.35 -12.50
CA GLY A 76 -2.31 7.93 -13.06
C GLY A 76 -1.97 9.34 -12.55
N LEU A 77 -0.89 9.93 -13.07
CA LEU A 77 -0.37 11.22 -12.60
C LEU A 77 -1.37 12.39 -12.72
N GLU A 78 -2.32 12.30 -13.64
CA GLU A 78 -3.35 13.30 -13.90
C GLU A 78 -4.34 13.49 -12.74
N VAL A 79 -4.49 12.49 -11.87
CA VAL A 79 -5.38 12.56 -10.71
C VAL A 79 -4.70 13.17 -9.49
N LEU A 80 -3.38 13.37 -9.53
CA LEU A 80 -2.63 13.93 -8.42
C LEU A 80 -3.02 15.39 -8.18
N SER A 81 -3.21 15.74 -6.91
CA SER A 81 -3.53 17.11 -6.53
C SER A 81 -2.39 18.06 -6.87
N VAL A 82 -2.73 19.34 -7.12
CA VAL A 82 -1.73 20.40 -7.32
C VAL A 82 -0.79 20.52 -6.11
N GLU A 83 -1.30 20.30 -4.89
CA GLU A 83 -0.46 20.31 -3.68
C GLU A 83 0.57 19.18 -3.70
N THR A 84 0.17 17.97 -4.09
CA THR A 84 1.07 16.83 -4.24
C THR A 84 2.16 17.13 -5.27
N LEU A 85 1.76 17.64 -6.45
CA LEU A 85 2.71 18.01 -7.49
C LEU A 85 3.68 19.10 -7.00
N GLN A 86 3.22 20.12 -6.27
CA GLN A 86 4.09 21.15 -5.70
C GLN A 86 5.16 20.61 -4.73
N ARG A 87 4.85 19.55 -3.99
CA ARG A 87 5.78 18.95 -3.02
C ARG A 87 6.79 18.03 -3.68
N TYR A 88 6.38 17.26 -4.68
CA TYR A 88 7.18 16.14 -5.20
C TYR A 88 7.64 16.31 -6.65
N PHE A 89 6.97 17.11 -7.47
CA PHE A 89 7.36 17.33 -8.86
C PHE A 89 8.46 18.38 -8.99
N ASN A 90 9.51 18.05 -9.73
CA ASN A 90 10.62 18.97 -9.97
C ASN A 90 10.32 19.95 -11.12
N PHE A 91 9.55 21.00 -10.82
CA PHE A 91 9.22 22.06 -11.78
C PHE A 91 10.46 22.77 -12.37
N GLY A 92 11.55 22.86 -11.61
CA GLY A 92 12.78 23.49 -12.07
C GLY A 92 13.48 22.68 -13.16
N ALA A 93 13.56 21.36 -12.99
CA ALA A 93 14.10 20.46 -14.01
C ALA A 93 13.21 20.46 -15.26
N TYR A 94 11.90 20.27 -15.10
CA TYR A 94 10.96 20.26 -16.22
C TYR A 94 10.96 21.60 -16.99
N GLY A 95 10.93 22.72 -16.27
CA GLY A 95 10.97 24.06 -16.87
C GLY A 95 12.29 24.36 -17.59
N ARG A 96 13.42 23.81 -17.13
CA ARG A 96 14.70 23.92 -17.84
C ARG A 96 14.64 23.18 -19.18
N ASP A 97 14.07 21.98 -19.20
CA ASP A 97 13.97 21.18 -20.42
C ASP A 97 13.05 21.88 -21.44
N LEU A 98 11.94 22.49 -20.98
CA LEU A 98 11.11 23.36 -21.82
C LEU A 98 11.88 24.54 -22.42
N ALA A 99 12.74 25.20 -21.62
CA ALA A 99 13.55 26.34 -22.06
C ALA A 99 14.75 25.97 -22.97
N ILE A 100 15.10 24.68 -23.05
CA ILE A 100 16.10 24.17 -24.00
C ILE A 100 15.44 23.81 -25.33
N GLY A 101 14.20 23.31 -25.29
CA GLY A 101 13.42 22.95 -26.47
C GLY A 101 12.63 24.12 -27.01
N ASP A 102 11.33 24.14 -26.69
CA ASP A 102 10.32 24.95 -27.37
C ASP A 102 10.23 26.41 -26.88
N TYR A 103 11.03 26.81 -25.89
CA TYR A 103 10.90 28.12 -25.27
C TYR A 103 12.19 28.93 -25.23
N SER A 104 12.11 30.18 -25.71
CA SER A 104 13.21 31.15 -25.65
C SER A 104 13.01 32.17 -24.52
N LYS A 105 14.03 32.39 -23.68
CA LYS A 105 13.98 33.32 -22.54
C LYS A 105 14.15 34.78 -22.96
N THR A 106 13.38 35.67 -22.35
CA THR A 106 13.48 37.14 -22.48
C THR A 106 13.66 37.80 -21.10
N SER A 107 13.76 39.13 -21.07
CA SER A 107 13.77 39.89 -19.80
C SER A 107 12.43 39.89 -19.05
N HIS A 108 11.32 39.53 -19.71
CA HIS A 108 9.97 39.60 -19.12
C HIS A 108 9.20 38.27 -19.13
N GLY A 109 9.83 37.16 -19.56
CA GLY A 109 9.17 35.86 -19.67
C GLY A 109 9.80 34.96 -20.72
N TYR A 110 9.02 34.01 -21.24
CA TYR A 110 9.43 33.07 -22.29
C TYR A 110 8.52 33.20 -23.51
N ILE A 111 9.07 32.97 -24.70
CA ILE A 111 8.34 32.88 -25.97
C ILE A 111 8.35 31.42 -26.39
N ARG A 112 7.21 30.88 -26.84
CA ARG A 112 7.10 29.54 -27.39
C ARG A 112 7.35 29.56 -28.90
N ASP A 113 8.24 28.71 -29.38
CA ASP A 113 8.46 28.46 -30.80
C ASP A 113 7.36 27.48 -31.29
N ILE A 114 6.62 27.83 -32.35
CA ILE A 114 5.45 27.10 -32.87
C ILE A 114 5.71 26.61 -34.29
#